data_AF-A0A661CLF0-F1
#
_entry.id   AF-A0A661CLF0-F1
#
_cell.length_a   1.000
_cell.length_b   1.000
_cell.length_c   1.000
_cell.angle_alpha   90.00
_cell.angle_beta   90.00
_cell.angle_gamma   90.00
#
_symmetry.space_group_name_H-M   'P 1'
#
loop_
_entity.id
_entity.type
_entity.pdbx_description
1 polymer ?
#
loop_
_entity_poly.entity_id
_entity_poly.type
_entity_poly.pdbx_seq_one_letter_code
_entity_poly.pdbx_strand_id
1 'polypeptide(L)' 'MSIENIEMNKQRKSLDNDVKKLVDKYIKHMDWDVPDINEAKARQLILDEIKLAISRLED' A
#
# COMPACT_ATOMS: atom_id res chain seq x y z
N MET A 1 -17.37 17.86 -13.76
CA MET A 1 -16.10 17.32 -13.22
C MET A 1 -15.41 18.47 -12.51
N SER A 2 -15.02 18.33 -11.24
CA SER A 2 -14.44 19.45 -10.48
C SER A 2 -12.92 19.53 -10.67
N ILE A 3 -12.30 20.68 -10.33
CA ILE A 3 -10.86 20.90 -10.45
C ILE A 3 -10.09 19.91 -9.56
N GLU A 4 -10.63 19.61 -8.38
CA GLU A 4 -10.09 18.63 -7.44
C GLU A 4 -9.99 17.25 -8.08
N ASN A 5 -11.00 16.81 -8.84
CA ASN A 5 -10.96 15.52 -9.54
C ASN A 5 -9.89 15.48 -10.65
N ILE A 6 -9.61 16.61 -11.30
CA ILE A 6 -8.57 16.71 -12.35
C ILE A 6 -7.19 16.62 -11.70
N GLU A 7 -6.96 17.35 -10.61
CA GLU A 7 -5.69 17.30 -9.88
C GLU A 7 -5.46 15.92 -9.25
N MET A 8 -6.50 15.29 -8.68
CA MET A 8 -6.40 13.92 -8.17
C MET A 8 -6.08 12.90 -9.26
N ASN A 9 -6.63 13.06 -10.46
CA ASN A 9 -6.26 12.19 -11.59
C ASN A 9 -4.78 12.31 -11.96
N LYS A 10 -4.17 13.50 -11.87
CA LYS A 10 -2.74 13.70 -12.11
C LYS A 10 -1.89 13.06 -11.00
N GLN A 11 -2.35 13.15 -9.75
CA GLN A 11 -1.63 12.60 -8.60
C GLN A 11 -1.78 11.08 -8.43
N ARG A 12 -2.77 10.44 -9.09
CA ARG A 12 -3.04 9.01 -8.96
C ARG A 12 -1.80 8.13 -9.13
N LYS A 13 -0.96 8.40 -10.14
CA LYS A 13 0.29 7.65 -10.34
C LYS A 13 1.30 7.84 -9.21
N SER A 14 1.36 9.03 -8.60
CA SER A 14 2.23 9.29 -7.45
C SER A 14 1.72 8.54 -6.24
N LEU A 15 0.40 8.59 -5.99
CA LEU A 15 -0.24 7.85 -4.91
C LEU A 15 0.00 6.34 -5.03
N ASP A 16 -0.18 5.76 -6.22
CA ASP A 16 0.08 4.34 -6.47
C ASP A 16 1.54 3.97 -6.16
N ASN A 17 2.50 4.83 -6.54
CA ASN A 17 3.92 4.62 -6.23
C ASN A 17 4.22 4.72 -4.74
N ASP A 18 3.58 5.63 -4.03
CA ASP A 18 3.79 5.81 -2.59
C ASP A 18 3.20 4.64 -1.80
N VAL A 19 2.01 4.15 -2.18
CA VAL A 19 1.43 2.92 -1.62
C VAL A 19 2.34 1.72 -1.91
N LYS A 20 2.89 1.60 -3.13
CA LYS A 20 3.85 0.53 -3.46
C LYS A 20 5.10 0.58 -2.57
N LYS A 21 5.69 1.76 -2.39
CA LYS A 21 6.85 1.95 -1.51
C LYS A 21 6.52 1.60 -0.06
N LEU A 22 5.31 1.90 0.39
CA LEU A 22 4.84 1.55 1.73
C LEU A 22 4.77 0.03 1.91
N VAL A 23 4.19 -0.68 0.93
CA VAL A 23 4.16 -2.15 0.92
C VAL A 23 5.58 -2.73 0.96
N ASP A 24 6.45 -2.27 0.06
CA ASP A 24 7.84 -2.74 -0.02
C ASP A 24 8.62 -2.45 1.26
N LYS A 25 8.34 -1.31 1.93
CA LYS A 25 8.91 -0.99 3.24
C LYS A 25 8.55 -2.06 4.27
N TYR A 26 7.27 -2.41 4.41
CA TYR A 26 6.85 -3.38 5.44
C TYR A 26 7.26 -4.81 5.13
N ILE A 27 7.36 -5.20 3.85
CA ILE A 27 7.94 -6.50 3.46
C ILE A 27 9.38 -6.61 3.96
N LYS A 28 10.19 -5.57 3.77
CA LYS A 28 11.59 -5.54 4.21
C LYS A 28 11.74 -5.59 5.73
N HIS A 29 10.81 -5.03 6.49
CA HIS A 29 10.85 -5.08 7.97
C HIS A 29 10.45 -6.45 8.52
N MET A 30 9.70 -7.24 7.75
CA MET A 30 9.24 -8.54 8.20
C MET A 30 10.33 -9.62 8.13
N ASP A 31 11.58 -9.25 7.80
CA ASP A 31 12.83 -10.04 7.86
C ASP A 31 12.57 -11.55 7.84
N TRP A 32 11.98 -11.99 6.72
CA TRP A 32 11.51 -13.35 6.54
C TRP A 32 12.71 -14.25 6.24
N ASP A 33 13.54 -14.47 7.25
CA ASP A 33 14.63 -15.44 7.23
C ASP A 33 14.07 -16.88 7.38
N VAL A 34 12.93 -17.13 6.74
CA VAL A 34 12.17 -18.37 6.77
C VAL A 34 12.15 -18.92 5.34
N PRO A 35 12.76 -20.10 5.11
CA PRO A 35 12.62 -20.80 3.84
C PRO A 35 11.14 -20.95 3.47
N ASP A 36 10.84 -20.87 2.18
CA ASP A 36 9.49 -21.06 1.62
C ASP A 36 8.47 -19.93 1.88
N ILE A 37 8.93 -18.70 2.17
CA ILE A 37 7.98 -17.61 2.23
C ILE A 37 7.31 -17.34 0.88
N ASN A 38 5.98 -17.37 0.91
CA ASN A 38 5.16 -16.85 -0.17
C ASN A 38 5.10 -15.32 -0.11
N GLU A 39 6.04 -14.64 -0.79
CA GLU A 39 6.12 -13.17 -0.85
C GLU A 39 4.80 -12.55 -1.35
N ALA A 40 4.11 -13.20 -2.29
CA ALA A 40 2.83 -12.71 -2.79
C ALA A 40 1.74 -12.69 -1.69
N LYS A 41 1.72 -13.71 -0.83
CA LYS A 41 0.84 -13.74 0.34
C LYS A 41 1.20 -12.65 1.35
N ALA A 42 2.48 -12.43 1.62
CA ALA A 42 2.94 -11.36 2.51
C ALA A 42 2.55 -9.96 1.97
N ARG A 43 2.74 -9.73 0.66
CA ARG A 43 2.27 -8.52 -0.03
C ARG A 43 0.77 -8.30 0.16
N GLN A 44 -0.03 -9.34 -0.01
CA GLN A 44 -1.47 -9.26 0.15
C GLN A 44 -1.87 -8.88 1.58
N LEU A 45 -1.27 -9.52 2.59
CA LEU A 45 -1.52 -9.21 4.00
C LEU A 45 -1.21 -7.75 4.34
N ILE A 46 -0.07 -7.23 3.86
CA ILE A 46 0.31 -5.83 4.10
C ILE A 46 -0.67 -4.87 3.41
N LEU A 47 -1.09 -5.16 2.18
CA LEU A 47 -2.08 -4.35 1.48
C LEU A 47 -3.43 -4.30 2.22
N ASP A 48 -3.86 -5.42 2.79
CA ASP A 48 -5.12 -5.47 3.54
C ASP A 48 -5.02 -4.71 4.86
N GLU A 49 -3.88 -4.77 5.56
CA GLU A 49 -3.64 -3.93 6.74
C GLU A 49 -3.56 -2.44 6.41
N ILE A 50 -3.00 -2.06 5.25
CA ILE A 50 -3.01 -0.66 4.78
C ILE A 50 -4.45 -0.19 4.56
N LYS A 51 -5.33 -1.01 3.95
CA LYS A 51 -6.74 -0.67 3.78
C LYS A 51 -7.44 -0.49 5.12
N LEU A 52 -7.22 -1.40 6.08
CA LEU A 52 -7.77 -1.28 7.43
C LEU A 52 -7.26 -0.02 8.15
N ALA A 53 -5.99 0.35 7.95
CA ALA A 53 -5.44 1.58 8.50
C ALA A 53 -6.11 2.83 7.91
N ILE A 54 -6.40 2.83 6.62
CA ILE A 54 -7.16 3.92 5.96
C ILE A 54 -8.57 3.99 6.54
N SER A 55 -9.28 2.87 6.67
CA SER A 55 -10.64 2.88 7.23
C SER A 55 -10.70 3.47 8.64
N ARG A 56 -9.68 3.24 9.48
CA ARG A 56 -9.60 3.86 10.81
C ARG A 56 -9.37 5.38 10.81
N LEU A 57 -8.99 5.97 9.68
CA LEU A 57 -8.82 7.42 9.51
C LEU A 57 -10.08 8.09 8.96
N GLU A 58 -11.02 7.31 8.43
CA GLU A 58 -12.28 7.79 7.85
C GLU A 58 -13.42 7.86 8.88
N ASP A 59 -13.20 7.30 10.07
CA ASP A 59 -14.05 7.40 11.27
C ASP A 59 -13.76 8.68 12.08
#